data_AF-A0A536WR08-F1
#
_entry.id   AF-A0A536WR08-F1
#
_cell.length_a   1.000
_cell.length_b   1.000
_cell.length_c   1.000
_cell.angle_alpha   90.00
_cell.angle_beta   90.00
_cell.angle_gamma   90.00
#
_symmetry.space_group_name_H-M   'P 1'
#
loop_
_entity.id
_entity.type
_entity.pdbx_description
1 polymer ?
#
loop_
_entity_poly.entity_id
_entity_poly.type
_entity_poly.pdbx_seq_one_letter_code
_entity_poly.pdbx_strand_id
1 'polypeptide(L)'
;DISMNRAPDFGRLADVMHDSKAQQFQSAYYLQGFSGHGLALTGLAGKLVAEAIDGNASRFDTFARIRHRPFPGGRLLRTPALVAGMAYYRLKDLL
;
A
#
# COMPACT_ATOMS: atom_id res chain seq x y z
N ASP A 1 7.36 3.78 -3.62
CA ASP A 1 6.01 4.36 -3.49
C ASP A 1 5.64 4.47 -2.00
N ILE A 2 4.93 5.53 -1.56
CA ILE A 2 4.66 5.85 -0.14
C ILE A 2 3.16 6.04 0.15
N SER A 3 2.55 5.20 0.96
CA SER A 3 1.16 5.40 1.38
C SER A 3 1.07 6.49 2.46
N MET A 4 -0.08 7.17 2.57
CA MET A 4 -0.28 8.19 3.61
C MET A 4 -0.16 7.62 5.02
N ASN A 5 -0.72 6.44 5.24
CA ASN A 5 -0.68 5.73 6.52
C ASN A 5 0.62 4.93 6.73
N ARG A 6 1.57 5.00 5.78
CA ARG A 6 2.85 4.28 5.75
C ARG A 6 2.76 2.75 5.83
N ALA A 7 1.56 2.18 5.82
CA ALA A 7 1.32 0.75 5.73
C ALA A 7 1.38 0.29 4.26
N PRO A 8 1.83 -0.95 3.99
CA PRO A 8 1.80 -1.48 2.64
C PRO A 8 0.36 -1.68 2.16
N ASP A 9 0.14 -1.49 0.87
CA ASP A 9 -1.16 -1.56 0.22
C ASP A 9 -1.29 -2.90 -0.53
N PHE A 10 -2.27 -3.68 -0.09
CA PHE A 10 -2.58 -5.03 -0.57
C PHE A 10 -3.97 -5.01 -1.19
N GLY A 11 -4.13 -5.63 -2.35
CA GLY A 11 -5.47 -5.84 -2.89
C GLY A 11 -5.49 -6.75 -4.11
N ARG A 12 -6.71 -7.06 -4.56
CA ARG A 12 -6.96 -7.79 -5.79
C ARG A 12 -7.30 -6.79 -6.88
N LEU A 13 -6.77 -7.00 -8.07
CA LEU A 13 -6.96 -6.07 -9.17
C LEU A 13 -8.44 -6.03 -9.61
N ALA A 14 -9.12 -7.17 -9.54
CA ALA A 14 -10.55 -7.28 -9.81
C ALA A 14 -11.43 -6.43 -8.87
N ASP A 15 -10.98 -6.13 -7.64
CA ASP A 15 -11.75 -5.32 -6.68
C ASP A 15 -11.71 -3.82 -7.00
N VAL A 16 -10.67 -3.38 -7.71
CA VAL A 16 -10.39 -1.96 -7.98
C VAL A 16 -10.55 -1.57 -9.45
N MET A 17 -10.63 -2.56 -10.36
CA MET A 17 -10.96 -2.34 -11.77
C MET A 17 -12.48 -2.37 -11.97
N HIS A 18 -13.01 -1.37 -12.69
CA HIS A 18 -14.45 -1.27 -13.00
C HIS A 18 -14.74 -1.37 -14.51
N ASP A 19 -13.76 -1.72 -15.32
CA ASP A 19 -13.91 -1.89 -16.76
C ASP A 19 -14.20 -3.35 -17.14
N SER A 20 -14.57 -3.59 -18.39
CA SER A 20 -14.83 -4.92 -18.93
C SER A 20 -13.62 -5.87 -18.87
N LYS A 21 -12.41 -5.35 -18.56
CA LYS A 21 -11.18 -6.13 -18.45
C LYS A 21 -10.98 -6.70 -17.05
N ALA A 22 -11.70 -6.23 -16.03
CA ALA A 22 -11.61 -6.75 -14.66
C ALA A 22 -11.75 -8.29 -14.61
N GLN A 23 -12.59 -8.86 -15.47
CA GLN A 23 -12.82 -10.30 -15.52
C GLN A 23 -11.58 -11.12 -15.98
N GLN A 24 -10.65 -10.48 -16.70
CA GLN A 24 -9.37 -11.09 -17.10
C GLN A 24 -8.37 -11.15 -15.93
N PHE A 25 -8.58 -10.36 -14.88
CA PHE A 25 -7.65 -10.18 -13.76
C PHE A 25 -8.19 -10.71 -12.42
N GLN A 26 -9.09 -11.69 -12.46
CA GLN A 26 -9.69 -12.29 -11.25
C GLN A 26 -8.65 -12.89 -10.29
N SER A 27 -7.53 -13.39 -10.81
CA SER A 27 -6.44 -13.97 -10.02
C SER A 27 -5.24 -13.03 -9.87
N ALA A 28 -5.38 -11.74 -10.20
CA ALA A 28 -4.29 -10.78 -10.11
C ALA A 28 -4.30 -10.07 -8.75
N TYR A 29 -3.16 -10.10 -8.08
CA TYR A 29 -2.92 -9.45 -6.80
C TYR A 29 -1.92 -8.31 -6.98
N TYR A 30 -2.10 -7.21 -6.25
CA TYR A 30 -1.13 -6.12 -6.20
C TYR A 30 -0.63 -5.91 -4.77
N LEU A 31 0.63 -5.52 -4.68
CA LEU A 31 1.35 -5.22 -3.44
C LEU A 31 2.19 -3.98 -3.67
N GLN A 32 1.85 -2.84 -3.04
CA GLN A 32 2.54 -1.57 -3.27
C GLN A 32 2.69 -0.75 -1.97
N GLY A 33 3.23 0.45 -2.07
CA GLY A 33 3.19 1.41 -0.96
C GLY A 33 3.99 1.01 0.29
N PHE A 34 5.03 0.16 0.17
CA PHE A 34 5.83 -0.32 1.32
C PHE A 34 6.56 0.78 2.13
N SER A 35 6.56 2.03 1.69
CA SER A 35 6.89 3.22 2.51
C SER A 35 8.24 3.20 3.25
N GLY A 36 9.23 2.49 2.70
CA GLY A 36 10.58 2.33 3.27
C GLY A 36 10.81 1.00 4.00
N HIS A 37 9.78 0.18 4.21
CA HIS A 37 9.85 -1.11 4.91
C HIS A 37 9.91 -2.32 3.97
N GLY A 38 10.30 -2.09 2.71
CA GLY A 38 10.26 -3.11 1.65
C GLY A 38 11.07 -4.35 1.99
N LEU A 39 12.24 -4.21 2.61
CA LEU A 39 13.12 -5.36 2.89
C LEU A 39 12.47 -6.38 3.83
N ALA A 40 11.80 -5.91 4.89
CA ALA A 40 11.14 -6.78 5.86
C ALA A 40 9.76 -7.25 5.39
N LEU A 41 8.97 -6.35 4.78
CA LEU A 41 7.55 -6.63 4.49
C LEU A 41 7.31 -7.34 3.16
N THR A 42 8.21 -7.24 2.18
CA THR A 42 7.99 -7.85 0.85
C THR A 42 8.04 -9.38 0.89
N GLY A 43 8.94 -9.96 1.69
CA GLY A 43 8.98 -11.42 1.90
C GLY A 43 7.70 -11.96 2.53
N LEU A 44 7.19 -11.26 3.56
CA LEU A 44 5.89 -11.56 4.15
C LEU A 44 4.78 -11.42 3.10
N ALA A 45 4.77 -10.32 2.34
CA ALA A 45 3.75 -10.06 1.34
C ALA A 45 3.68 -11.16 0.27
N GLY A 46 4.83 -11.63 -0.22
CA GLY A 46 4.90 -12.76 -1.16
C GLY A 46 4.33 -14.04 -0.58
N LYS A 47 4.66 -14.36 0.68
CA LYS A 47 4.08 -15.51 1.39
C LYS A 47 2.56 -15.40 1.51
N LEU A 48 2.04 -14.23 1.88
CA LEU A 48 0.59 -14.01 2.01
C LEU A 48 -0.15 -14.16 0.68
N VAL A 49 0.44 -13.69 -0.42
CA VAL A 49 -0.15 -13.89 -1.76
C VAL A 49 -0.11 -15.36 -2.15
N ALA A 50 0.99 -16.07 -1.89
CA ALA A 50 1.07 -17.51 -2.15
C ALA A 50 0.02 -18.29 -1.35
N GLU A 51 -0.17 -17.98 -0.05
CA GLU A 51 -1.24 -18.56 0.78
C GLU A 51 -2.63 -18.25 0.22
N ALA A 52 -2.88 -17.03 -0.25
CA ALA A 52 -4.14 -16.65 -0.87
C ALA A 52 -4.42 -17.40 -2.18
N ILE A 53 -3.39 -17.63 -2.99
CA ILE A 53 -3.47 -18.43 -4.22
C ILE A 53 -3.73 -19.91 -3.90
N ASP A 54 -3.14 -20.42 -2.82
CA ASP A 54 -3.35 -21.78 -2.29
C ASP A 54 -4.72 -21.97 -1.60
N GLY A 55 -5.58 -20.94 -1.63
CA GLY A 55 -6.95 -20.99 -1.12
C GLY A 55 -7.13 -20.47 0.31
N ASN A 56 -6.05 -20.08 1.00
CA ASN A 56 -6.14 -19.47 2.33
C ASN A 56 -5.83 -17.97 2.28
N ALA A 57 -6.86 -17.17 2.01
CA ALA A 57 -6.74 -15.73 1.93
C ALA A 57 -6.82 -15.00 3.28
N SER A 58 -7.03 -15.68 4.42
CA SER A 58 -7.34 -15.04 5.71
C SER A 58 -6.35 -13.94 6.14
N ARG A 59 -5.06 -14.24 6.04
CA ARG A 59 -3.99 -13.30 6.40
C ARG A 59 -3.83 -12.20 5.35
N PHE A 60 -3.94 -12.53 4.07
CA PHE A 60 -3.94 -11.54 2.99
C PHE A 60 -5.09 -10.54 3.17
N ASP A 61 -6.32 -11.03 3.41
CA ASP A 61 -7.53 -10.23 3.59
C ASP A 61 -7.46 -9.32 4.83
N THR A 62 -6.65 -9.70 5.83
CA THR A 62 -6.38 -8.85 6.99
C THR A 62 -5.62 -7.59 6.57
N PHE A 63 -4.59 -7.72 5.71
CA PHE A 63 -3.86 -6.57 5.18
C PHE A 63 -4.69 -5.79 4.15
N ALA A 64 -5.46 -6.47 3.31
CA ALA A 64 -6.30 -5.83 2.28
C ALA A 64 -7.41 -4.93 2.87
N ARG A 65 -7.77 -5.11 4.15
CA ARG A 65 -8.74 -4.24 4.86
C ARG A 65 -8.17 -2.87 5.22
N ILE A 66 -6.86 -2.66 5.09
CA ILE A 66 -6.24 -1.37 5.42
C ILE A 66 -6.72 -0.32 4.41
N ARG A 67 -7.39 0.72 4.92
CA ARG A 67 -7.89 1.82 4.08
C ARG A 67 -6.77 2.82 3.79
N HIS A 68 -6.28 2.81 2.55
CA HIS A 68 -5.31 3.80 2.06
C HIS A 68 -6.04 5.02 1.51
N ARG A 69 -5.87 6.16 2.19
CA ARG A 69 -6.43 7.45 1.73
C ARG A 69 -5.43 8.15 0.80
N PRO A 70 -5.90 8.82 -0.26
CA PRO A 70 -5.04 9.63 -1.12
C PRO A 70 -4.50 10.82 -0.33
N PHE A 71 -3.30 11.28 -0.66
CA PHE A 71 -2.71 12.48 -0.06
C PHE A 71 -3.67 13.68 -0.21
N PRO A 72 -3.82 14.54 0.83
CA PRO A 72 -4.58 15.77 0.68
C PRO A 72 -3.94 16.61 -0.44
N GLY A 73 -4.74 17.04 -1.42
CA GLY A 73 -4.24 17.70 -2.65
C GLY A 73 -3.57 16.75 -3.66
N GLY A 74 -3.76 15.45 -3.50
CA GLY A 74 -3.40 14.43 -4.47
C GLY A 74 -1.89 14.32 -4.74
N ARG A 75 -1.55 13.98 -5.99
CA ARG A 75 -0.17 13.72 -6.41
C ARG A 75 0.74 14.93 -6.26
N LEU A 76 0.22 16.15 -6.49
CA LEU A 76 1.00 17.38 -6.47
C LEU A 76 1.48 17.73 -5.06
N LEU A 77 0.65 17.50 -4.03
CA LEU A 77 0.99 17.82 -2.65
C LEU A 77 1.65 16.68 -1.89
N ARG A 78 1.71 15.46 -2.45
CA ARG A 78 2.33 14.28 -1.80
C ARG A 78 3.77 14.55 -1.36
N THR A 79 4.63 15.01 -2.27
CA THR A 79 6.05 15.26 -1.98
C THR A 79 6.25 16.49 -1.09
N PRO A 80 5.64 17.66 -1.39
CA PRO A 80 5.74 18.84 -0.53
C PRO A 80 5.30 18.57 0.92
N ALA A 81 4.18 17.85 1.12
CA ALA A 81 3.69 17.53 2.46
C ALA A 81 4.68 16.65 3.24
N LEU A 82 5.33 15.69 2.58
CA LEU A 82 6.36 14.85 3.20
C LEU A 82 7.57 15.69 3.62
N VAL A 83 8.06 16.55 2.72
CA VAL A 83 9.20 17.45 2.98
C VAL A 83 8.89 18.38 4.15
N ALA A 84 7.70 18.98 4.18
CA ALA A 84 7.26 19.83 5.27
C ALA A 84 7.23 19.08 6.61
N GLY A 85 6.70 17.84 6.63
CA GLY A 85 6.70 16.99 7.82
C GLY A 85 8.12 16.68 8.32
N MET A 86 9.03 16.31 7.43
CA MET A 86 10.44 16.05 7.79
C MET A 86 11.13 17.31 8.32
N ALA A 87 10.91 18.47 7.69
CA ALA A 87 11.47 19.74 8.12
C ALA A 87 10.97 20.14 9.52
N TYR A 88 9.68 19.96 9.80
CA TYR A 88 9.08 20.22 11.11
C TYR A 88 9.72 19.37 12.21
N TYR A 89 9.84 18.05 12.00
CA TYR A 89 10.48 17.17 12.99
C TYR A 89 11.96 17.48 13.17
N ARG A 90 12.67 17.79 12.08
CA ARG A 90 14.07 18.22 12.20
C ARG A 90 14.23 19.51 12.99
N LEU A 91 13.32 20.47 12.85
CA LEU A 91 13.32 21.68 13.66
C LEU A 91 13.04 21.35 15.14
N LYS A 92 12.08 20.45 15.40
CA LYS A 92 11.75 20.00 16.76
C LYS A 92 12.93 19.29 17.44
N ASP A 93 13.70 18.50 16.71
CA ASP A 93 14.88 17.80 17.24
C ASP A 93 16.06 18.74 17.55
N LEU A 94 16.07 19.94 16.96
CA LEU A 94 17.09 20.97 17.19
C LEU A 94 16.78 21.89 18.37
N LEU A 95 15.54 21.87 18.87
CA LEU A 95 15.05 22.66 20.00
C LEU A 95 15.09 21.83 21.29
#